data_AF-A0A537T2C6-F1
#
_entry.id   AF-A0A537T2C6-F1
#
_cell.length_a   1.000
_cell.length_b   1.000
_cell.length_c   1.000
_cell.angle_alpha   90.00
_cell.angle_beta   90.00
_cell.angle_gamma   90.00
#
_symmetry.space_group_name_H-M   'P 1'
#
loop_
_entity.id
_entity.type
_entity.pdbx_description
1 polymer ?
#
loop_
_entity_poly.entity_id
_entity_poly.type
_entity_poly.pdbx_seq_one_letter_code
_entity_poly.pdbx_strand_id
1 'polypeptide(L)'
;MAKIILAEDDGDMRRFLVKALQNAGYDVDIVMPEMDGIELARRASELDPDIKIMFITGFAAVALNPDTAAPKTAKVLSKPVHLRELVNEVQKMLAA
;
A
#
# COMPACT_ATOMS: atom_id res chain seq x y z
N MET A 1 1.49 -16.66 3.04
CA MET A 1 2.17 -15.66 2.18
C MET A 1 1.63 -14.31 2.57
N ALA A 2 2.48 -13.31 2.72
CA ALA A 2 2.04 -11.97 3.09
C ALA A 2 1.41 -11.28 1.88
N LYS A 3 0.20 -10.74 2.05
CA LYS A 3 -0.51 -9.98 1.02
C LYS A 3 -0.25 -8.49 1.19
N ILE A 4 0.01 -7.82 0.07
CA ILE A 4 0.21 -6.37 0.02
C ILE A 4 -1.02 -5.73 -0.60
N ILE A 5 -1.65 -4.80 0.12
CA ILE A 5 -2.68 -3.95 -0.48
C ILE A 5 -2.01 -2.69 -1.01
N LEU A 6 -2.14 -2.45 -2.31
CA LEU A 6 -1.64 -1.25 -2.99
C LEU A 6 -2.79 -0.31 -3.36
N ALA A 7 -2.77 0.89 -2.77
CA ALA A 7 -3.67 1.99 -3.11
C ALA A 7 -2.93 3.05 -3.93
N GLU A 8 -3.37 3.25 -5.18
CA GLU A 8 -2.75 4.13 -6.16
C GLU A 8 -3.82 4.71 -7.12
N ASP A 9 -3.92 6.03 -7.21
CA ASP A 9 -4.96 6.75 -7.96
C ASP A 9 -4.70 6.74 -9.47
N ASP A 10 -3.43 6.82 -9.86
CA ASP A 10 -3.00 6.78 -11.26
C ASP A 10 -3.04 5.35 -11.81
N GLY A 11 -3.85 5.14 -12.85
CA GLY A 11 -4.06 3.81 -13.44
C GLY A 11 -2.83 3.19 -14.10
N ASP A 12 -1.98 4.01 -14.71
CA ASP A 12 -0.76 3.54 -15.39
C ASP A 12 0.33 3.20 -14.37
N MET A 13 0.53 4.08 -13.40
CA MET A 13 1.44 3.86 -12.27
C MET A 13 1.03 2.61 -11.49
N ARG A 14 -0.26 2.45 -11.17
CA ARG A 14 -0.78 1.28 -10.46
C ARG A 14 -0.43 -0.02 -11.16
N ARG A 15 -0.70 -0.11 -12.47
CA ARG A 15 -0.37 -1.29 -13.27
C ARG A 15 1.14 -1.57 -13.28
N PHE A 16 1.95 -0.52 -13.40
CA PHE A 16 3.40 -0.65 -13.38
C PHE A 16 3.90 -1.20 -12.04
N LEU A 17 3.44 -0.63 -10.92
CA LEU A 17 3.89 -1.01 -9.58
C LEU A 17 3.44 -2.41 -9.19
N VAL A 18 2.19 -2.79 -9.52
CA VAL A 18 1.69 -4.16 -9.32
C VAL A 18 2.56 -5.17 -10.05
N LYS A 19 2.85 -4.91 -11.34
CA LYS A 19 3.67 -5.83 -12.14
C LYS A 19 5.10 -5.92 -11.63
N ALA A 20 5.66 -4.80 -11.16
CA ALA A 20 7.00 -4.78 -10.59
C ALA A 20 7.09 -5.60 -9.29
N LEU A 21 6.10 -5.48 -8.41
CA LEU A 21 6.02 -6.24 -7.16
C LEU A 21 5.75 -7.73 -7.40
N GLN A 22 4.85 -8.07 -8.33
CA GLN A 22 4.61 -9.46 -8.72
C GLN A 22 5.86 -10.11 -9.32
N ASN A 23 6.61 -9.39 -10.16
CA ASN A 23 7.90 -9.86 -10.68
C ASN A 23 8.95 -10.05 -9.58
N ALA A 24 8.84 -9.32 -8.47
CA ALA A 24 9.67 -9.48 -7.29
C ALA A 24 9.20 -10.62 -6.36
N GLY A 25 8.10 -11.31 -6.69
CA GLY A 25 7.58 -12.47 -5.97
C GLY A 25 6.54 -12.13 -4.90
N TYR A 26 5.92 -10.95 -4.95
CA TYR A 26 4.91 -10.52 -3.98
C TYR A 26 3.47 -10.67 -4.51
N ASP A 27 2.57 -11.12 -3.63
CA ASP A 27 1.12 -11.09 -3.89
C ASP A 27 0.57 -9.70 -3.57
N VAL A 28 0.00 -9.05 -4.59
CA VAL A 28 -0.50 -7.67 -4.51
C VAL A 28 -1.98 -7.61 -4.88
N ASP A 29 -2.79 -7.14 -3.94
CA ASP A 29 -4.19 -6.77 -4.14
C ASP A 29 -4.30 -5.25 -4.41
N ILE A 30 -5.19 -4.87 -5.31
CA ILE A 30 -5.30 -3.49 -5.84
C ILE A 30 -6.57 -2.82 -5.31
N VAL A 31 -6.45 -1.57 -4.88
CA VAL A 31 -7.61 -0.72 -4.53
C VAL A 31 -8.02 0.18 -5.69
N MET A 32 -9.32 0.22 -6.00
CA MET A 32 -9.92 1.01 -7.09
C MET A 32 -10.19 2.47 -6.68
N PRO A 33 -10.25 3.42 -7.64
CA PRO A 33 -10.35 4.86 -7.37
C PRO A 33 -11.66 5.35 -6.71
N GLU A 34 -12.70 4.52 -6.61
CA GLU A 34 -13.98 4.89 -5.98
C GLU A 34 -14.08 4.47 -4.51
N MET A 35 -13.17 3.61 -4.04
CA MET A 35 -13.15 3.15 -2.66
C MET A 35 -12.13 3.97 -1.86
N ASP A 36 -12.56 4.50 -0.72
CA ASP A 36 -11.64 5.12 0.23
C ASP A 36 -10.62 4.06 0.68
N GLY A 37 -9.37 4.20 0.19
CA GLY A 37 -8.29 3.28 0.50
C GLY A 37 -8.02 3.17 2.00
N ILE A 38 -8.38 4.19 2.78
CA ILE A 38 -8.28 4.19 4.24
C ILE A 38 -9.31 3.25 4.85
N GLU A 39 -10.56 3.31 4.42
CA GLU A 39 -11.63 2.43 4.92
C GLU A 39 -11.36 0.96 4.53
N LEU A 40 -10.86 0.70 3.34
CA LEU A 40 -10.45 -0.64 2.95
C LEU A 40 -9.29 -1.14 3.81
N ALA A 41 -8.25 -0.32 4.00
CA ALA A 41 -7.13 -0.67 4.85
C ALA A 41 -7.58 -1.00 6.28
N ARG A 42 -8.50 -0.19 6.84
CA ARG A 42 -9.12 -0.43 8.14
C ARG A 42 -9.79 -1.81 8.18
N ARG A 43 -10.72 -2.08 7.25
CA ARG A 43 -11.43 -3.37 7.17
C ARG A 43 -10.48 -4.54 6.95
N ALA A 44 -9.47 -4.37 6.10
CA ALA A 44 -8.48 -5.40 5.82
C ALA A 44 -7.68 -5.75 7.08
N SER A 45 -7.25 -4.73 7.84
CA SER A 45 -6.54 -4.95 9.11
C SER A 45 -7.42 -5.54 10.22
N GLU A 46 -8.73 -5.31 10.19
CA GLU A 46 -9.71 -5.92 11.10
C GLU A 46 -9.96 -7.40 10.75
N LEU A 47 -9.95 -7.74 9.47
CA LEU A 47 -10.14 -9.12 8.99
C LEU A 47 -8.88 -9.97 9.14
N ASP A 48 -7.72 -9.37 8.90
CA ASP A 48 -6.41 -10.02 8.97
C ASP A 48 -5.39 -9.07 9.61
N PRO A 49 -5.10 -9.21 10.91
CA PRO A 49 -4.11 -8.39 11.60
C PRO A 49 -2.69 -8.51 11.05
N ASP A 50 -2.37 -9.58 10.32
CA ASP A 50 -1.05 -9.83 9.76
C ASP A 50 -0.87 -9.23 8.35
N ILE A 51 -1.95 -8.71 7.76
CA ILE A 51 -1.90 -8.10 6.43
C ILE A 51 -1.00 -6.85 6.42
N LYS A 52 -0.21 -6.71 5.36
CA LYS A 52 0.72 -5.59 5.20
C LYS A 52 0.12 -4.58 4.22
N ILE A 53 -0.06 -3.35 4.68
CA ILE A 53 -0.76 -2.31 3.92
C ILE A 53 0.22 -1.20 3.54
N MET A 54 0.28 -0.86 2.25
CA MET A 54 1.11 0.22 1.74
C MET A 54 0.29 1.19 0.87
N PHE A 55 0.31 2.46 1.23
CA PHE A 55 -0.25 3.55 0.45
C PHE A 55 0.82 4.20 -0.42
N ILE A 56 0.52 4.42 -1.70
CA ILE A 56 1.38 5.21 -2.58
C ILE A 56 0.56 6.40 -3.06
N THR A 57 0.92 7.61 -2.64
CA THR A 57 0.11 8.81 -2.90
C THR A 57 0.96 10.07 -3.01
N GLY A 58 0.53 11.01 -3.86
CA GLY A 58 1.09 12.38 -3.89
C GLY A 58 0.63 13.24 -2.70
N PHE A 59 -0.41 12.80 -1.99
CA PHE A 59 -0.99 13.47 -0.82
C PHE A 59 -0.79 12.61 0.44
N ALA A 60 0.48 12.27 0.75
CA ALA A 60 0.87 11.45 1.90
C ALA A 60 0.31 11.94 3.24
N ALA A 61 0.01 13.25 3.34
CA ALA A 61 -0.60 13.87 4.51
C ALA A 61 -1.96 13.27 4.91
N VAL A 62 -2.75 12.75 3.96
CA VAL A 62 -4.08 12.20 4.25
C VAL A 62 -3.97 10.82 4.90
N ALA A 63 -3.07 9.97 4.41
CA ALA A 63 -2.86 8.62 4.95
C ALA A 63 -2.09 8.62 6.29
N LEU A 64 -1.36 9.70 6.60
CA LEU A 64 -0.60 9.87 7.85
C LEU A 64 -1.32 10.72 8.91
N ASN A 65 -2.52 11.22 8.60
CA ASN A 65 -3.27 12.03 9.55
C ASN A 65 -3.75 11.13 10.72
N PRO A 66 -3.39 11.43 11.99
CA PRO A 66 -3.84 10.63 13.13
C PRO A 66 -5.35 10.61 13.32
N ASP A 67 -6.09 11.55 12.70
CA ASP A 67 -7.55 11.57 12.66
C ASP A 67 -8.14 10.66 11.57
N THR A 68 -7.32 10.10 10.67
CA THR A 68 -7.82 9.11 9.70
C THR A 68 -7.82 7.73 10.32
N ALA A 69 -8.83 6.94 9.95
CA ALA A 69 -9.01 5.57 10.43
C ALA A 69 -8.01 4.58 9.81
N ALA A 70 -6.87 5.06 9.30
CA ALA A 70 -5.85 4.25 8.69
C ALA A 70 -5.19 3.34 9.74
N PRO A 71 -4.90 2.07 9.43
CA PRO A 71 -4.22 1.18 10.35
C PRO A 71 -2.85 1.73 10.75
N LYS A 72 -2.50 1.67 12.03
CA LYS A 72 -1.17 2.10 12.53
C LYS A 72 0.00 1.36 11.90
N THR A 73 -0.26 0.17 11.36
CA THR A 73 0.71 -0.69 10.67
C THR A 73 0.89 -0.31 9.20
N ALA A 74 0.04 0.55 8.65
CA ALA A 74 0.13 0.95 7.26
C ALA A 74 1.37 1.82 7.02
N LYS A 75 2.05 1.56 5.90
CA LYS A 75 3.16 2.38 5.43
C LYS A 75 2.68 3.31 4.33
N VAL A 76 3.26 4.50 4.27
CA VAL A 76 2.94 5.51 3.27
C VAL A 76 4.20 5.86 2.51
N LEU A 77 4.10 5.85 1.19
CA LEU A 77 5.16 6.19 0.28
C LEU A 77 4.68 7.36 -0.60
N SER A 78 5.42 8.46 -0.55
CA SER A 78 5.06 9.68 -1.28
C SER A 78 5.54 9.61 -2.73
N LYS A 79 4.70 10.02 -3.67
CA LYS A 79 5.15 10.23 -5.06
C LYS A 79 6.09 11.46 -5.15
N PRO A 80 7.06 11.46 -6.10
CA PRO A 80 7.38 10.38 -7.03
C PRO A 80 8.10 9.21 -6.32
N VAL A 81 7.75 7.97 -6.68
CA VAL A 81 8.34 6.77 -6.10
C VAL A 81 9.43 6.19 -7.01
N HIS A 82 10.60 5.86 -6.43
CA HIS A 82 11.58 5.03 -7.11
C HIS A 82 11.36 3.54 -6.82
N LEU A 83 11.49 2.68 -7.84
CA LEU A 83 11.25 1.23 -7.69
C LEU A 83 12.13 0.58 -6.61
N ARG A 84 13.38 1.03 -6.46
CA ARG A 84 14.27 0.55 -5.37
C ARG A 84 13.71 0.89 -3.99
N GLU A 85 13.12 2.06 -3.82
CA GLU A 85 12.52 2.47 -2.54
C GLU A 85 11.28 1.62 -2.25
N LEU A 86 10.42 1.41 -3.23
CA LEU A 86 9.26 0.52 -3.10
C LEU A 86 9.67 -0.88 -2.66
N VAL A 87 10.63 -1.50 -3.35
CA VAL A 87 11.11 -2.85 -3.02
C VAL A 87 11.72 -2.88 -1.61
N ASN A 88 12.54 -1.89 -1.25
CA ASN A 88 13.15 -1.81 0.07
C ASN A 88 12.08 -1.69 1.18
N GLU A 89 11.05 -0.88 0.98
CA GLU A 89 9.97 -0.73 1.96
C GLU A 89 9.13 -1.99 2.08
N VAL A 90 8.80 -2.64 0.96
CA VAL A 90 8.12 -3.94 0.99
C VAL A 90 8.96 -4.98 1.72
N GLN A 91 10.27 -5.06 1.47
CA GLN A 91 11.16 -5.99 2.19
C GLN A 91 11.18 -5.72 3.70
N LYS A 92 11.23 -4.45 4.12
CA LYS A 92 11.17 -4.08 5.54
C LYS A 92 9.83 -4.49 6.18
N MET A 93 8.72 -4.30 5.47
CA MET A 93 7.38 -4.67 5.97
C MET A 93 7.22 -6.18 6.16
N LEU A 94 7.90 -6.97 5.34
CA LEU A 94 7.83 -8.43 5.35
C LEU A 94 8.84 -9.09 6.29
N ALA A 95 9.93 -8.40 6.61
CA ALA A 95 10.95 -8.88 7.54
C ALA A 95 10.60 -8.66 9.02
N ALA A 96 9.51 -7.93 9.30
CA ALA A 96 9.01 -7.58 10.64
C ALA A 96 7.73 -8.35 10.98
#